data_AF-A0A7K0M2P2-F1
#
_entry.id   AF-A0A7K0M2P2-F1
#
_cell.length_a   1.000
_cell.length_b   1.000
_cell.length_c   1.000
_cell.angle_alpha   90.00
_cell.angle_beta   90.00
_cell.angle_gamma   90.00
#
_symmetry.space_group_name_H-M   'P 1'
#
loop_
_entity.id
_entity.type
_entity.pdbx_description
1 polymer ?
#
loop_
_entity_poly.entity_id
_entity_poly.type
_entity_poly.pdbx_seq_one_letter_code
_entity_poly.pdbx_strand_id
1 'polypeptide(L)'
;MADVADVDEIATTPTGAVQQPSMGFLLAGLLAGAGVIHLVMIPSHIGESWAEGIAFAAVGWAQIAAGVALLLGRGSRRLYTAVILGSAGVVALWVWSRTVGLPFGAHAGVVESVGLVDQICAALELGAVLVAGAMLFAPSRLRIGMLGASVAAIAVLGLATAAIVSPDASSHGAHAHGAATAAGATAAHADHAAGSGHVAQMAAIDLARCDLGFNPQSYWDDAAKMGVDTYGGGTMQVKTAPTLNQIVSGEDPLEGRGSEGLDKLIAATSQSSGGEGAAAGLIVSLSDATDADYTAWTRWMGSMAASGTAGGGHDHAATATASSAAAPSDNGGHGGHAGPQPWTAMVDQKQCDTLDAELSLARSTALKYPTAADAMAAGWERVTFYVPGIAAHYMKYGVVDGKFQIDQPEMILYDGNTPEARVVGLSYYMIQPGQAEPSQGFTGAHDHSHRHVGLCNKEGVGVIGDSTLTAEQCAAIGGIKSDGSKGWMSHAWVVPGCESPWGVFSAASPLLDGKLEQASTTNAGACSGSGVRDRYELRS
;
A
#
# COMPACT_ATOMS: atom_id res chain seq x y z
N MET A 1 -38.60 -48.84 -74.72
CA MET A 1 -38.61 -49.22 -73.29
C MET A 1 -37.38 -48.61 -72.66
N ALA A 2 -37.61 -47.87 -71.57
CA ALA A 2 -36.68 -47.33 -70.58
C ALA A 2 -35.62 -46.30 -71.04
N ASP A 3 -36.01 -45.04 -70.80
CA ASP A 3 -35.23 -43.83 -70.62
C ASP A 3 -34.46 -43.88 -69.28
N VAL A 4 -33.24 -43.37 -69.20
CA VAL A 4 -32.42 -43.35 -67.95
C VAL A 4 -31.85 -41.95 -67.69
N ALA A 5 -32.53 -41.27 -66.77
CA ALA A 5 -32.09 -40.33 -65.73
C ALA A 5 -30.72 -39.61 -65.82
N ASP A 6 -30.83 -38.30 -66.06
CA ASP A 6 -30.43 -37.17 -65.20
C ASP A 6 -29.52 -37.45 -63.98
N VAL A 7 -28.34 -36.81 -63.94
CA VAL A 7 -27.62 -36.45 -62.71
C VAL A 7 -26.94 -35.09 -62.91
N ASP A 8 -27.40 -34.14 -62.11
CA ASP A 8 -27.01 -32.73 -62.01
C ASP A 8 -25.53 -32.46 -61.71
N GLU A 9 -25.12 -31.31 -62.24
CA GLU A 9 -23.91 -30.54 -62.02
C GLU A 9 -23.70 -30.17 -60.54
N ILE A 10 -22.69 -30.76 -59.89
CA ILE A 10 -22.27 -30.33 -58.54
C ILE A 10 -21.51 -29.01 -58.67
N ALA A 11 -22.23 -27.92 -58.45
CA ALA A 11 -21.69 -26.58 -58.22
C ALA A 11 -20.74 -26.59 -57.01
N THR A 12 -19.45 -26.44 -57.27
CA THR A 12 -18.46 -26.11 -56.24
C THR A 12 -18.68 -24.66 -55.83
N THR A 13 -19.32 -24.49 -54.67
CA THR A 13 -19.46 -23.19 -54.01
C THR A 13 -18.06 -22.65 -53.68
N PRO A 14 -17.70 -21.40 -54.01
CA PRO A 14 -16.45 -20.82 -53.58
C PRO A 14 -16.41 -20.79 -52.05
N THR A 15 -15.39 -21.43 -51.51
CA THR A 15 -14.99 -21.41 -50.10
C THR A 15 -14.97 -19.97 -49.60
N GLY A 16 -15.63 -19.73 -48.46
CA GLY A 16 -15.72 -18.42 -47.83
C GLY A 16 -14.36 -17.75 -47.74
N ALA A 17 -14.27 -16.55 -48.30
CA ALA A 17 -13.12 -15.67 -48.11
C ALA A 17 -13.00 -15.41 -46.60
N VAL A 18 -12.01 -16.01 -45.96
CA VAL A 18 -11.61 -15.68 -44.59
C VAL A 18 -11.31 -14.19 -44.56
N GLN A 19 -12.17 -13.44 -43.90
CA GLN A 19 -12.13 -11.99 -43.82
C GLN A 19 -10.85 -11.58 -43.06
N GLN A 20 -9.80 -11.22 -43.79
CA GLN A 20 -8.50 -10.90 -43.19
C GLN A 20 -8.60 -9.61 -42.36
N PRO A 21 -8.05 -9.57 -41.13
CA PRO A 21 -8.12 -8.38 -40.29
C PRO A 21 -7.33 -7.23 -40.91
N SER A 22 -8.04 -6.13 -41.16
CA SER A 22 -7.51 -4.91 -41.78
C SER A 22 -6.51 -4.19 -40.87
N MET A 23 -5.67 -3.31 -41.44
CA MET A 23 -4.85 -2.33 -40.71
C MET A 23 -5.65 -1.49 -39.69
N GLY A 24 -6.98 -1.45 -39.81
CA GLY A 24 -7.88 -0.85 -38.82
C GLY A 24 -7.82 -1.50 -37.45
N PHE A 25 -7.59 -2.82 -37.35
CA PHE A 25 -7.42 -3.50 -36.05
C PHE A 25 -6.10 -3.12 -35.37
N LEU A 26 -5.02 -3.02 -36.14
CA LEU A 26 -3.72 -2.58 -35.63
C LEU A 26 -3.80 -1.12 -35.14
N LEU A 27 -4.38 -0.23 -35.96
CA LEU A 27 -4.57 1.16 -35.58
C LEU A 27 -5.48 1.31 -34.35
N ALA A 28 -6.56 0.51 -34.27
CA ALA A 28 -7.42 0.48 -33.09
C ALA A 28 -6.69 0.00 -31.84
N GLY A 29 -5.82 -1.01 -31.96
CA GLY A 29 -4.99 -1.50 -30.84
C GLY A 29 -4.00 -0.45 -30.35
N LEU A 30 -3.31 0.23 -31.25
CA LEU A 30 -2.38 1.33 -30.91
C LEU A 30 -3.10 2.49 -30.20
N LEU A 31 -4.25 2.91 -30.73
CA LEU A 31 -5.09 3.95 -30.13
C LEU A 31 -5.66 3.51 -28.77
N ALA A 32 -6.07 2.25 -28.63
CA ALA A 32 -6.56 1.74 -27.36
C ALA A 32 -5.46 1.70 -26.30
N GLY A 33 -4.25 1.25 -26.65
CA GLY A 33 -3.11 1.23 -25.75
C GLY A 33 -2.71 2.62 -25.27
N ALA A 34 -2.55 3.58 -26.21
CA ALA A 34 -2.25 4.97 -25.87
C ALA A 34 -3.39 5.61 -25.05
N GLY A 35 -4.64 5.35 -25.43
CA GLY A 35 -5.81 5.89 -24.74
C GLY A 35 -5.95 5.41 -23.30
N VAL A 36 -5.70 4.11 -23.05
CA VAL A 36 -5.69 3.56 -21.68
C VAL A 36 -4.58 4.21 -20.84
N ILE A 37 -3.37 4.36 -21.39
CA ILE A 37 -2.29 5.04 -20.66
C ILE A 37 -2.70 6.46 -20.31
N HIS A 38 -3.22 7.26 -21.25
CA HIS A 38 -3.68 8.62 -20.95
C HIS A 38 -4.78 8.67 -19.88
N LEU A 39 -5.72 7.72 -19.87
CA LEU A 39 -6.77 7.66 -18.85
C LEU A 39 -6.24 7.25 -17.47
N VAL A 40 -5.27 6.34 -17.42
CA VAL A 40 -4.63 5.90 -16.17
C VAL A 40 -3.80 7.01 -15.54
N MET A 41 -3.24 7.91 -16.35
CA MET A 41 -2.49 9.07 -15.87
C MET A 41 -3.37 10.21 -15.35
N ILE A 42 -4.70 10.12 -15.41
CA ILE A 42 -5.59 11.18 -14.91
C ILE A 42 -5.37 11.48 -13.41
N PRO A 43 -5.33 10.50 -12.49
CA PRO A 43 -5.23 10.80 -11.06
C PRO A 43 -3.94 11.53 -10.67
N SER A 44 -2.81 11.19 -11.30
CA SER A 44 -1.53 11.86 -11.05
C SER A 44 -1.52 13.29 -11.58
N HIS A 45 -2.05 13.54 -12.78
CA HIS A 45 -2.07 14.89 -13.36
C HIS A 45 -3.20 15.78 -12.83
N ILE A 46 -4.36 15.22 -12.44
CA ILE A 46 -5.46 16.02 -11.88
C ILE A 46 -5.16 16.49 -10.45
N GLY A 47 -4.32 15.74 -9.73
CA GLY A 47 -3.82 16.13 -8.40
C GLY A 47 -2.88 17.34 -8.45
N GLU A 48 -2.18 17.54 -9.56
CA GLU A 48 -1.25 18.66 -9.77
C GLU A 48 -1.92 19.85 -10.46
N SER A 49 -2.74 19.58 -11.48
CA SER A 49 -3.49 20.59 -12.21
C SER A 49 -4.75 19.99 -12.83
N TRP A 50 -5.92 20.52 -12.44
CA TRP A 50 -7.20 20.10 -13.00
C TRP A 50 -7.26 20.24 -14.54
N ALA A 51 -6.55 21.23 -15.11
CA ALA A 51 -6.47 21.42 -16.55
C ALA A 51 -5.68 20.30 -17.26
N GLU A 52 -4.61 19.82 -16.62
CA GLU A 52 -3.80 18.71 -17.14
C GLU A 52 -4.58 17.40 -17.04
N GLY A 53 -5.20 17.10 -15.90
CA GLY A 53 -6.07 15.93 -15.74
C GLY A 53 -7.21 15.89 -16.77
N ILE A 54 -7.85 17.02 -17.06
CA ILE A 54 -8.89 17.11 -18.10
C ILE A 54 -8.31 16.89 -19.50
N ALA A 55 -7.12 17.40 -19.80
CA ALA A 55 -6.46 17.19 -21.09
C ALA A 55 -6.15 15.70 -21.32
N PHE A 56 -5.59 15.02 -20.31
CA PHE A 56 -5.36 13.58 -20.34
C PHE A 56 -6.66 12.79 -20.54
N ALA A 57 -7.73 13.15 -19.82
CA ALA A 57 -9.04 12.54 -20.01
C ALA A 57 -9.60 12.73 -21.43
N ALA A 58 -9.51 13.94 -21.96
CA ALA A 58 -10.02 14.27 -23.29
C ALA A 58 -9.26 13.50 -24.39
N VAL A 59 -7.93 13.45 -24.31
CA VAL A 59 -7.08 12.68 -25.24
C VAL A 59 -7.39 11.19 -25.14
N GLY A 60 -7.38 10.64 -23.93
CA GLY A 60 -7.63 9.22 -23.70
C GLY A 60 -8.99 8.75 -24.23
N TRP A 61 -10.07 9.48 -23.91
CA TRP A 61 -11.41 9.15 -24.41
C TRP A 61 -11.54 9.34 -25.93
N ALA A 62 -10.92 10.36 -26.52
CA ALA A 62 -10.92 10.56 -27.96
C ALA A 62 -10.23 9.39 -28.70
N GLN A 63 -9.14 8.85 -28.14
CA GLN A 63 -8.41 7.72 -28.70
C GLN A 63 -9.20 6.42 -28.61
N ILE A 64 -9.85 6.16 -27.46
CA ILE A 64 -10.74 5.01 -27.31
C ILE A 64 -11.91 5.10 -28.29
N ALA A 65 -12.54 6.26 -28.42
CA ALA A 65 -13.65 6.47 -29.36
C ALA A 65 -13.21 6.27 -30.83
N ALA A 66 -12.03 6.75 -31.20
CA ALA A 66 -11.46 6.53 -32.53
C ALA A 66 -11.15 5.05 -32.80
N GLY A 67 -10.57 4.34 -31.82
CA GLY A 67 -10.33 2.90 -31.89
C GLY A 67 -11.63 2.10 -32.07
N VAL A 68 -12.66 2.39 -31.27
CA VAL A 68 -13.99 1.77 -31.41
C VAL A 68 -14.61 2.05 -32.78
N ALA A 69 -14.53 3.30 -33.27
CA ALA A 69 -15.04 3.63 -34.60
C ALA A 69 -14.36 2.81 -35.72
N LEU A 70 -13.05 2.56 -35.60
CA LEU A 70 -12.31 1.72 -36.56
C LEU A 70 -12.73 0.25 -36.48
N LEU A 71 -12.95 -0.29 -35.26
CA LEU A 71 -13.45 -1.66 -35.06
C LEU A 71 -14.87 -1.84 -35.60
N LEU A 72 -15.70 -0.80 -35.53
CA LEU A 72 -17.04 -0.77 -36.13
C LEU A 72 -17.02 -0.55 -37.66
N GLY A 73 -15.84 -0.59 -38.30
CA GLY A 73 -15.69 -0.42 -39.74
C GLY A 73 -15.92 1.01 -40.25
N ARG A 74 -15.94 2.02 -39.35
CA ARG A 74 -16.21 3.43 -39.70
C ARG A 74 -14.95 4.21 -40.09
N GLY A 75 -13.94 3.51 -40.63
CA GLY A 75 -12.70 4.11 -41.11
C GLY A 75 -12.97 5.10 -42.25
N SER A 76 -12.48 6.34 -42.11
CA SER A 76 -12.66 7.38 -43.13
C SER A 76 -11.43 8.27 -43.20
N ARG A 77 -11.21 8.94 -44.35
CA ARG A 77 -10.11 9.90 -44.51
C ARG A 77 -10.11 10.98 -43.42
N ARG A 78 -11.30 11.42 -42.99
CA ARG A 78 -11.46 12.39 -41.90
C ARG A 78 -10.98 11.82 -40.56
N LEU A 79 -11.36 10.58 -40.25
CA LEU A 79 -10.92 9.91 -39.02
C LEU A 79 -9.40 9.68 -39.01
N TYR A 80 -8.81 9.21 -40.11
CA TYR A 80 -7.35 9.04 -40.20
C TYR A 80 -6.61 10.38 -40.06
N THR A 81 -7.13 11.44 -40.68
CA THR A 81 -6.55 12.79 -40.54
C THR A 81 -6.64 13.27 -39.09
N ALA A 82 -7.77 13.05 -38.41
CA ALA A 82 -7.95 13.41 -37.01
C ALA A 82 -6.99 12.64 -36.09
N VAL A 83 -6.80 11.34 -36.32
CA VAL A 83 -5.82 10.51 -35.58
C VAL A 83 -4.40 11.02 -35.80
N ILE A 84 -4.01 11.31 -37.04
CA ILE A 84 -2.68 11.85 -37.35
C ILE A 84 -2.44 13.17 -36.61
N LEU A 85 -3.37 14.12 -36.73
CA LEU A 85 -3.22 15.44 -36.12
C LEU A 85 -3.24 15.38 -34.59
N GLY A 86 -4.14 14.58 -34.01
CA GLY A 86 -4.26 14.41 -32.56
C GLY A 86 -3.01 13.77 -31.96
N SER A 87 -2.64 12.58 -32.43
CA SER A 87 -1.48 11.84 -31.92
C SER A 87 -0.16 12.58 -32.17
N ALA A 88 0.02 13.22 -33.34
CA ALA A 88 1.20 14.03 -33.58
C ALA A 88 1.26 15.26 -32.67
N GLY A 89 0.11 15.86 -32.34
CA GLY A 89 0.01 16.95 -31.38
C GLY A 89 0.43 16.52 -29.97
N VAL A 90 -0.04 15.36 -29.51
CA VAL A 90 0.35 14.78 -28.20
C VAL A 90 1.86 14.52 -28.15
N VAL A 91 2.42 13.88 -29.18
CA VAL A 91 3.87 13.63 -29.26
C VAL A 91 4.66 14.94 -29.29
N ALA A 92 4.19 15.96 -30.02
CA ALA A 92 4.85 17.26 -30.05
C ALA A 92 4.85 17.96 -28.69
N LEU A 93 3.72 17.89 -27.95
CA LEU A 93 3.63 18.42 -26.58
C LEU A 93 4.58 17.68 -25.63
N TRP A 94 4.64 16.35 -25.74
CA TRP A 94 5.58 15.54 -24.96
C TRP A 94 7.04 15.89 -25.28
N VAL A 95 7.44 15.99 -26.55
CA VAL A 95 8.80 16.43 -26.91
C VAL A 95 9.10 17.81 -26.34
N TRP A 96 8.14 18.74 -26.38
CA TRP A 96 8.31 20.08 -25.83
C TRP A 96 8.53 20.07 -24.32
N SER A 97 7.74 19.30 -23.56
CA SER A 97 7.90 19.19 -22.10
C SER A 97 9.25 18.59 -21.70
N ARG A 98 9.77 17.65 -22.50
CA ARG A 98 11.07 16.99 -22.27
C ARG A 98 12.30 17.77 -22.77
N THR A 99 12.13 18.85 -23.53
CA THR A 99 13.25 19.61 -24.12
C THR A 99 13.35 21.05 -23.64
N VAL A 100 12.22 21.75 -23.55
CA VAL A 100 12.17 23.19 -23.21
C VAL A 100 11.31 23.44 -21.98
N GLY A 101 10.38 22.52 -21.65
CA GLY A 101 9.35 22.72 -20.65
C GLY A 101 8.14 23.45 -21.23
N LEU A 102 6.94 23.08 -20.78
CA LEU A 102 5.70 23.65 -21.32
C LEU A 102 5.55 25.13 -20.93
N PRO A 103 4.96 25.99 -21.78
CA PRO A 103 4.84 27.42 -21.50
C PRO A 103 3.74 27.76 -20.48
N PHE A 104 2.91 26.78 -20.10
CA PHE A 104 1.81 26.89 -19.14
C PHE A 104 1.56 25.51 -18.50
N GLY A 105 0.92 25.48 -17.33
CA GLY A 105 0.71 24.25 -16.54
C GLY A 105 1.30 24.38 -15.14
N ALA A 106 1.14 23.35 -14.31
CA ALA A 106 1.74 23.30 -12.97
C ALA A 106 3.27 23.39 -13.03
N HIS A 107 3.86 22.90 -14.13
CA HIS A 107 5.31 22.81 -14.35
C HIS A 107 5.81 23.75 -15.45
N ALA A 108 5.21 24.93 -15.59
CA ALA A 108 5.56 25.86 -16.65
C ALA A 108 7.05 26.25 -16.63
N GLY A 109 7.76 26.03 -17.75
CA GLY A 109 9.18 26.33 -17.93
C GLY A 109 10.15 25.31 -17.29
N VAL A 110 9.65 24.22 -16.72
CA VAL A 110 10.46 23.15 -16.16
C VAL A 110 10.62 22.03 -17.20
N VAL A 111 11.86 21.60 -17.45
CA VAL A 111 12.14 20.42 -18.27
C VAL A 111 11.84 19.18 -17.44
N GLU A 112 10.84 18.43 -17.87
CA GLU A 112 10.37 17.26 -17.15
C GLU A 112 11.19 16.00 -17.54
N SER A 113 11.33 15.03 -16.63
CA SER A 113 12.11 13.81 -16.84
C SER A 113 11.40 12.78 -17.71
N VAL A 114 12.17 12.00 -18.49
CA VAL A 114 11.64 10.91 -19.32
C VAL A 114 11.49 9.63 -18.48
N GLY A 115 10.28 9.14 -18.36
CA GLY A 115 9.95 7.88 -17.66
C GLY A 115 9.90 6.69 -18.62
N LEU A 116 9.48 5.51 -18.15
CA LEU A 116 9.20 4.37 -19.04
C LEU A 116 7.79 4.48 -19.64
N VAL A 117 6.81 4.92 -18.85
CA VAL A 117 5.39 4.99 -19.24
C VAL A 117 5.16 5.98 -20.38
N ASP A 118 5.78 7.16 -20.31
CA ASP A 118 5.69 8.16 -21.37
C ASP A 118 6.41 7.74 -22.66
N GLN A 119 7.55 7.05 -22.58
CA GLN A 119 8.23 6.48 -23.75
C GLN A 119 7.36 5.46 -24.47
N ILE A 120 6.72 4.56 -23.72
CA ILE A 120 5.79 3.57 -24.28
C ILE A 120 4.60 4.28 -24.92
N CYS A 121 4.01 5.26 -24.24
CA CYS A 121 2.88 6.02 -24.77
C CYS A 121 3.26 6.77 -26.07
N ALA A 122 4.39 7.49 -26.08
CA ALA A 122 4.89 8.19 -27.25
C ALA A 122 5.18 7.24 -28.43
N ALA A 123 5.69 6.03 -28.16
CA ALA A 123 5.90 5.02 -29.19
C ALA A 123 4.59 4.51 -29.80
N LEU A 124 3.55 4.29 -28.98
CA LEU A 124 2.22 3.90 -29.44
C LEU A 124 1.57 5.01 -30.29
N GLU A 125 1.72 6.27 -29.88
CA GLU A 125 1.23 7.44 -30.60
C GLU A 125 1.92 7.61 -31.96
N LEU A 126 3.25 7.50 -32.00
CA LEU A 126 4.02 7.51 -33.25
C LEU A 126 3.60 6.35 -34.17
N GLY A 127 3.40 5.16 -33.61
CA GLY A 127 2.85 4.02 -34.33
C GLY A 127 1.49 4.34 -34.95
N ALA A 128 0.58 4.94 -34.19
CA ALA A 128 -0.75 5.33 -34.67
C ALA A 128 -0.67 6.35 -35.80
N VAL A 129 0.21 7.35 -35.71
CA VAL A 129 0.47 8.35 -36.78
C VAL A 129 0.94 7.66 -38.06
N LEU A 130 1.92 6.75 -37.96
CA LEU A 130 2.49 6.06 -39.11
C LEU A 130 1.46 5.15 -39.80
N VAL A 131 0.71 4.36 -39.02
CA VAL A 131 -0.31 3.45 -39.55
C VAL A 131 -1.48 4.24 -40.17
N ALA A 132 -1.97 5.29 -39.50
CA ALA A 132 -3.03 6.15 -40.04
C ALA A 132 -2.57 6.89 -41.31
N GLY A 133 -1.32 7.36 -41.36
CA GLY A 133 -0.70 7.97 -42.54
C GLY A 133 -0.61 6.99 -43.71
N ALA A 134 -0.16 5.77 -43.46
CA ALA A 134 -0.13 4.71 -44.47
C ALA A 134 -1.54 4.40 -45.01
N MET A 135 -2.57 4.35 -44.15
CA MET A 135 -3.96 4.16 -44.55
C MET A 135 -4.52 5.35 -45.36
N LEU A 136 -4.03 6.57 -45.11
CA LEU A 136 -4.47 7.79 -45.80
C LEU A 136 -3.87 7.94 -47.21
N PHE A 137 -2.62 7.52 -47.41
CA PHE A 137 -1.85 7.78 -48.64
C PHE A 137 -1.50 6.56 -49.48
N ALA A 138 -1.44 5.34 -48.91
CA ALA A 138 -1.04 4.13 -49.63
C ALA A 138 -1.83 2.88 -49.20
N PRO A 139 -3.18 2.89 -49.30
CA PRO A 139 -4.04 1.83 -48.76
C PRO A 139 -3.84 0.44 -49.41
N SER A 140 -3.18 0.35 -50.57
CA SER A 140 -3.03 -0.88 -51.36
C SER A 140 -1.70 -1.61 -51.20
N ARG A 141 -0.74 -1.11 -50.41
CA ARG A 141 0.65 -1.61 -50.43
C ARG A 141 1.16 -2.34 -49.18
N LEU A 142 0.37 -2.46 -48.12
CA LEU A 142 0.86 -3.02 -46.84
C LEU A 142 -0.06 -4.15 -46.35
N ARG A 143 0.44 -5.39 -46.43
CA ARG A 143 -0.23 -6.60 -45.93
C ARG A 143 0.61 -7.16 -44.78
N ILE A 144 0.15 -7.00 -43.54
CA ILE A 144 0.76 -7.63 -42.36
C ILE A 144 -0.02 -8.93 -42.10
N GLY A 145 0.69 -10.06 -41.99
CA GLY A 145 0.08 -11.36 -41.74
C GLY A 145 -0.63 -11.45 -40.38
N MET A 146 -1.65 -12.30 -40.27
CA MET A 146 -2.56 -12.44 -39.13
C MET A 146 -1.86 -12.65 -37.77
N LEU A 147 -0.72 -13.33 -37.75
CA LEU A 147 0.10 -13.48 -36.53
C LEU A 147 0.71 -12.16 -36.04
N GLY A 148 1.11 -11.26 -36.94
CA GLY A 148 1.78 -10.01 -36.57
C GLY A 148 0.84 -9.00 -35.92
N ALA A 149 -0.41 -8.93 -36.36
CA ALA A 149 -1.40 -8.02 -35.78
C ALA A 149 -1.89 -8.49 -34.40
N SER A 150 -2.11 -9.79 -34.22
CA SER A 150 -2.50 -10.36 -32.92
C SER A 150 -1.35 -10.32 -31.91
N VAL A 151 -0.11 -10.58 -32.33
CA VAL A 151 1.07 -10.41 -31.48
C VAL A 151 1.27 -8.94 -31.11
N ALA A 152 1.06 -8.00 -32.02
CA ALA A 152 1.12 -6.57 -31.72
C ALA A 152 0.01 -6.14 -30.75
N ALA A 153 -1.23 -6.59 -30.93
CA ALA A 153 -2.33 -6.27 -30.01
C ALA A 153 -2.11 -6.86 -28.60
N ILE A 154 -1.61 -8.10 -28.51
CA ILE A 154 -1.25 -8.73 -27.24
C ILE A 154 -0.03 -8.06 -26.61
N ALA A 155 0.97 -7.67 -27.41
CA ALA A 155 2.14 -6.93 -26.94
C ALA A 155 1.75 -5.53 -26.45
N VAL A 156 0.83 -4.83 -27.14
CA VAL A 156 0.32 -3.52 -26.71
C VAL A 156 -0.53 -3.66 -25.45
N LEU A 157 -1.36 -4.70 -25.33
CA LEU A 157 -2.11 -4.97 -24.10
C LEU A 157 -1.17 -5.34 -22.95
N GLY A 158 -0.15 -6.15 -23.21
CA GLY A 158 0.90 -6.50 -22.25
C GLY A 158 1.76 -5.30 -21.83
N LEU A 159 2.11 -4.42 -22.76
CA LEU A 159 2.85 -3.18 -22.50
C LEU A 159 2.00 -2.15 -21.75
N ALA A 160 0.71 -2.02 -22.08
CA ALA A 160 -0.23 -1.17 -21.33
C ALA A 160 -0.42 -1.72 -19.91
N THR A 161 -0.53 -3.03 -19.74
CA THR A 161 -0.60 -3.67 -18.42
C THR A 161 0.71 -3.48 -17.63
N ALA A 162 1.86 -3.65 -18.28
CA ALA A 162 3.17 -3.41 -17.67
C ALA A 162 3.37 -1.93 -17.28
N ALA A 163 2.85 -0.99 -18.06
CA ALA A 163 2.85 0.43 -17.75
C ALA A 163 1.95 0.74 -16.54
N ILE A 164 0.74 0.18 -16.48
CA ILE A 164 -0.18 0.34 -15.33
C ILE A 164 0.43 -0.18 -14.02
N VAL A 165 1.19 -1.27 -14.09
CA VAL A 165 1.82 -1.91 -12.92
C VAL A 165 3.23 -1.38 -12.67
N SER A 166 3.73 -0.44 -13.49
CA SER A 166 5.07 0.12 -13.31
C SER A 166 5.09 1.16 -12.18
N PRO A 167 6.14 1.19 -11.35
CA PRO A 167 6.35 2.26 -10.34
C PRO A 167 6.38 3.67 -10.96
N ASP A 168 6.75 3.76 -12.24
CA ASP A 168 6.74 5.00 -13.00
C ASP A 168 5.32 5.56 -13.19
N ALA A 169 4.26 4.75 -13.23
CA ALA A 169 2.90 5.24 -13.36
C ALA A 169 2.40 5.95 -12.09
N SER A 170 2.82 5.47 -10.91
CA SER A 170 2.49 6.10 -9.62
C SER A 170 3.39 7.29 -9.28
N SER A 171 4.62 7.33 -9.80
CA SER A 171 5.60 8.39 -9.53
C SER A 171 5.77 9.39 -10.68
N HIS A 172 5.03 9.25 -11.79
CA HIS A 172 5.21 10.08 -13.00
C HIS A 172 5.00 11.59 -12.80
N GLY A 173 4.35 12.00 -11.71
CA GLY A 173 4.19 13.39 -11.29
C GLY A 173 5.12 13.81 -10.13
N ALA A 174 5.72 12.85 -9.44
CA ALA A 174 6.58 13.09 -8.30
C ALA A 174 8.04 13.28 -8.74
N HIS A 175 8.52 14.52 -8.72
CA HIS A 175 9.92 14.84 -8.96
C HIS A 175 10.83 14.25 -7.85
N ALA A 176 11.51 13.14 -8.13
CA ALA A 176 12.64 12.65 -7.34
C ALA A 176 13.98 13.14 -7.95
N HIS A 177 14.89 13.58 -7.09
CA HIS A 177 16.21 14.08 -7.49
C HIS A 177 17.13 12.95 -7.99
N GLY A 178 17.45 13.00 -9.29
CA GLY A 178 18.65 12.53 -9.99
C GLY A 178 19.42 11.30 -9.46
N ALA A 179 19.26 10.17 -10.16
CA ALA A 179 20.29 9.14 -10.28
C ALA A 179 20.72 9.01 -11.76
N ALA A 180 22.02 9.19 -12.02
CA ALA A 180 22.62 9.20 -13.34
C ALA A 180 22.57 7.81 -14.01
N THR A 181 22.07 7.75 -15.24
CA THR A 181 22.09 6.56 -16.09
C THR A 181 23.46 6.37 -16.75
N ALA A 182 24.10 5.22 -16.50
CA ALA A 182 25.19 4.72 -17.33
C ALA A 182 24.62 3.83 -18.43
N ALA A 183 24.91 4.18 -19.69
CA ALA A 183 24.42 3.52 -20.88
C ALA A 183 25.22 2.26 -21.23
N GLY A 184 24.50 1.25 -21.75
CA GLY A 184 25.01 0.33 -22.78
C GLY A 184 25.32 -1.10 -22.34
N ALA A 185 24.37 -2.02 -22.55
CA ALA A 185 24.68 -3.39 -22.96
C ALA A 185 23.46 -4.05 -23.61
N THR A 186 23.73 -4.72 -24.72
CA THR A 186 22.83 -5.35 -25.68
C THR A 186 21.92 -6.44 -25.10
N ALA A 187 20.69 -6.47 -25.61
CA ALA A 187 19.66 -7.46 -25.33
C ALA A 187 20.06 -8.89 -25.75
N ALA A 188 20.21 -9.78 -24.78
CA ALA A 188 19.90 -11.21 -24.83
C ALA A 188 20.00 -11.79 -23.41
N HIS A 189 18.99 -12.57 -22.98
CA HIS A 189 18.82 -13.23 -21.66
C HIS A 189 18.10 -12.41 -20.57
N ALA A 190 16.79 -12.15 -20.74
CA ALA A 190 15.98 -11.40 -19.76
C ALA A 190 15.36 -12.24 -18.63
N ASP A 191 15.24 -13.57 -18.74
CA ASP A 191 14.43 -14.34 -17.78
C ASP A 191 15.20 -14.91 -16.57
N HIS A 192 16.53 -14.89 -16.56
CA HIS A 192 17.36 -15.33 -15.42
C HIS A 192 18.10 -14.20 -14.67
N ALA A 193 18.11 -12.98 -15.21
CA ALA A 193 18.84 -11.85 -14.61
C ALA A 193 18.00 -11.01 -13.63
N ALA A 194 16.66 -11.04 -13.74
CA ALA A 194 15.80 -10.25 -12.85
C ALA A 194 15.82 -10.77 -11.39
N GLY A 195 15.92 -12.09 -11.18
CA GLY A 195 16.01 -12.68 -9.84
C GLY A 195 17.36 -12.45 -9.15
N SER A 196 18.47 -12.41 -9.90
CA SER A 196 19.79 -12.11 -9.34
C SER A 196 19.96 -10.64 -8.99
N GLY A 197 19.34 -9.73 -9.74
CA GLY A 197 19.34 -8.29 -9.45
C GLY A 197 18.63 -7.94 -8.14
N HIS A 198 17.46 -8.53 -7.89
CA HIS A 198 16.70 -8.30 -6.66
C HIS A 198 17.43 -8.85 -5.42
N VAL A 199 17.95 -10.07 -5.49
CA VAL A 199 18.75 -10.67 -4.39
C VAL A 199 20.03 -9.87 -4.12
N ALA A 200 20.71 -9.41 -5.18
CA ALA A 200 21.90 -8.55 -5.02
C ALA A 200 21.55 -7.18 -4.41
N GLN A 201 20.38 -6.61 -4.75
CA GLN A 201 19.88 -5.37 -4.16
C GLN A 201 19.59 -5.55 -2.67
N MET A 202 18.89 -6.62 -2.28
CA MET A 202 18.62 -6.95 -0.87
C MET A 202 19.93 -7.15 -0.10
N ALA A 203 20.87 -7.93 -0.64
CA ALA A 203 22.18 -8.14 -0.01
C ALA A 203 22.98 -6.83 0.15
N ALA A 204 22.91 -5.91 -0.82
CA ALA A 204 23.53 -4.60 -0.71
C ALA A 204 22.88 -3.73 0.37
N ILE A 205 21.55 -3.80 0.52
CA ILE A 205 20.83 -3.14 1.62
C ILE A 205 21.23 -3.75 2.96
N ASP A 206 21.29 -5.08 3.08
CA ASP A 206 21.70 -5.76 4.31
C ASP A 206 23.10 -5.36 4.78
N LEU A 207 24.03 -5.14 3.83
CA LEU A 207 25.38 -4.68 4.11
C LEU A 207 25.44 -3.20 4.54
N ALA A 208 24.47 -2.39 4.14
CA ALA A 208 24.48 -0.93 4.30
C ALA A 208 23.53 -0.42 5.39
N ARG A 209 22.53 -1.20 5.78
CA ARG A 209 21.46 -0.76 6.68
C ARG A 209 21.96 -0.53 8.10
N CYS A 210 21.48 0.54 8.74
CA CYS A 210 21.89 1.00 10.07
C CYS A 210 20.78 0.94 11.12
N ASP A 211 19.67 0.30 10.79
CA ASP A 211 18.37 0.37 11.49
C ASP A 211 17.98 -0.88 12.29
N LEU A 212 18.77 -1.96 12.21
CA LEU A 212 18.43 -3.25 12.84
C LEU A 212 18.23 -3.17 14.36
N GLY A 213 18.76 -2.13 15.01
CA GLY A 213 18.62 -1.88 16.45
C GLY A 213 17.33 -1.17 16.88
N PHE A 214 16.51 -0.66 15.95
CA PHE A 214 15.28 0.07 16.31
C PHE A 214 14.12 -0.84 16.71
N ASN A 215 14.11 -2.07 16.22
CA ASN A 215 13.08 -3.08 16.53
C ASN A 215 13.71 -4.29 17.22
N PRO A 216 12.99 -4.97 18.13
CA PRO A 216 13.49 -6.17 18.80
C PRO A 216 13.69 -7.33 17.81
N GLN A 217 14.51 -8.33 18.16
CA GLN A 217 14.73 -9.51 17.30
C GLN A 217 13.43 -10.22 16.92
N SER A 218 12.48 -10.31 17.86
CA SER A 218 11.16 -10.91 17.62
C SER A 218 10.37 -10.22 16.50
N TYR A 219 10.52 -8.91 16.32
CA TYR A 219 9.94 -8.21 15.17
C TYR A 219 10.51 -8.73 13.85
N TRP A 220 11.84 -8.81 13.74
CA TRP A 220 12.50 -9.26 12.52
C TRP A 220 12.16 -10.73 12.21
N ASP A 221 12.09 -11.57 13.23
CA ASP A 221 11.74 -12.99 13.09
C ASP A 221 10.31 -13.18 12.60
N ASP A 222 9.33 -12.47 13.19
CA ASP A 222 7.94 -12.58 12.78
C ASP A 222 7.68 -11.90 11.44
N ALA A 223 8.37 -10.79 11.15
CA ALA A 223 8.31 -10.14 9.84
C ALA A 223 8.78 -11.11 8.74
N ALA A 224 9.88 -11.86 8.99
CA ALA A 224 10.37 -12.87 8.07
C ALA A 224 9.35 -14.02 7.88
N LYS A 225 8.80 -14.57 8.98
CA LYS A 225 7.79 -15.66 8.91
C LYS A 225 6.51 -15.26 8.18
N MET A 226 6.09 -14.01 8.36
CA MET A 226 4.86 -13.46 7.78
C MET A 226 5.09 -12.83 6.39
N GLY A 227 6.32 -12.80 5.89
CA GLY A 227 6.64 -12.20 4.58
C GLY A 227 6.41 -10.69 4.52
N VAL A 228 6.57 -9.99 5.65
CA VAL A 228 6.45 -8.53 5.74
C VAL A 228 7.66 -7.87 5.07
N ASP A 229 7.40 -6.87 4.22
CA ASP A 229 8.46 -6.12 3.54
C ASP A 229 9.22 -5.23 4.55
N THR A 230 10.48 -5.56 4.76
CA THR A 230 11.42 -4.85 5.65
C THR A 230 12.55 -4.13 4.90
N TYR A 231 12.40 -4.02 3.57
CA TYR A 231 13.34 -3.33 2.68
C TYR A 231 12.71 -2.06 2.11
N GLY A 232 11.50 -2.15 1.55
CA GLY A 232 10.83 -1.06 0.84
C GLY A 232 9.58 -0.52 1.50
N GLY A 233 9.28 -0.89 2.76
CA GLY A 233 8.10 -0.38 3.46
C GLY A 233 6.77 -0.77 2.82
N GLY A 234 6.70 -1.95 2.20
CA GLY A 234 5.52 -2.46 1.49
C GLY A 234 5.55 -2.23 -0.02
N THR A 235 6.54 -1.51 -0.55
CA THR A 235 6.69 -1.25 -1.99
C THR A 235 7.42 -2.37 -2.72
N MET A 236 8.21 -3.19 -2.02
CA MET A 236 9.01 -4.24 -2.65
C MET A 236 8.13 -5.46 -2.91
N GLN A 237 7.73 -5.61 -4.16
CA GLN A 237 7.04 -6.79 -4.65
C GLN A 237 7.99 -8.00 -4.58
N VAL A 238 7.70 -8.96 -3.71
CA VAL A 238 8.36 -10.27 -3.69
C VAL A 238 7.88 -11.06 -4.93
N LYS A 239 8.37 -10.70 -6.12
CA LYS A 239 7.86 -11.20 -7.42
C LYS A 239 8.15 -12.67 -7.68
N THR A 240 9.17 -13.22 -7.04
CA THR A 240 9.28 -14.65 -6.82
C THR A 240 8.82 -14.87 -5.42
N ALA A 241 7.54 -15.15 -5.20
CA ALA A 241 7.14 -15.83 -3.98
C ALA A 241 8.14 -16.97 -3.82
N PRO A 242 8.97 -16.99 -2.76
CA PRO A 242 9.66 -18.20 -2.43
C PRO A 242 8.58 -19.31 -2.41
N THR A 243 8.89 -20.52 -2.84
CA THR A 243 7.92 -21.62 -2.72
C THR A 243 7.31 -21.59 -1.31
N LEU A 244 6.09 -22.08 -1.09
CA LEU A 244 5.49 -22.10 0.26
C LEU A 244 6.49 -22.69 1.30
N ASN A 245 7.40 -23.57 0.86
CA ASN A 245 8.47 -24.15 1.66
C ASN A 245 9.68 -23.23 1.97
N GLN A 246 9.84 -22.12 1.25
CA GLN A 246 10.92 -21.14 1.40
C GLN A 246 10.46 -19.85 2.13
N ILE A 247 9.18 -19.43 2.01
CA ILE A 247 8.61 -18.32 2.82
C ILE A 247 8.35 -18.80 4.23
N VAL A 248 7.86 -20.03 4.34
CA VAL A 248 7.47 -20.62 5.60
C VAL A 248 8.66 -21.42 6.16
N SER A 249 9.78 -20.72 6.38
CA SER A 249 10.98 -21.29 7.00
C SER A 249 10.68 -21.73 8.43
N GLY A 250 10.87 -23.02 8.72
CA GLY A 250 10.61 -23.66 10.02
C GLY A 250 9.79 -24.93 9.90
N GLU A 251 9.82 -25.79 10.92
CA GLU A 251 8.90 -26.93 11.00
C GLU A 251 7.47 -26.42 11.22
N ASP A 252 6.48 -27.00 10.53
CA ASP A 252 5.07 -26.78 10.87
C ASP A 252 4.76 -27.66 12.08
N PRO A 253 4.53 -27.09 13.28
CA PRO A 253 4.28 -27.88 14.48
C PRO A 253 2.97 -28.69 14.40
N LEU A 254 2.09 -28.35 13.44
CA LEU A 254 0.82 -29.03 13.20
C LEU A 254 0.88 -29.96 11.99
N GLU A 255 2.02 -30.05 11.29
CA GLU A 255 2.25 -30.92 10.13
C GLU A 255 1.15 -30.77 9.04
N GLY A 256 0.64 -29.56 8.82
CA GLY A 256 -0.44 -29.26 7.88
C GLY A 256 -1.82 -29.76 8.28
N ARG A 257 -1.99 -30.36 9.46
CA ARG A 257 -3.28 -30.87 9.94
C ARG A 257 -4.19 -29.78 10.49
N GLY A 258 -3.63 -28.62 10.84
CA GLY A 258 -4.32 -27.56 11.57
C GLY A 258 -4.64 -27.95 13.02
N SER A 259 -5.32 -27.06 13.73
CA SER A 259 -5.77 -27.26 15.12
C SER A 259 -6.97 -26.37 15.42
N GLU A 260 -7.78 -26.73 16.43
CA GLU A 260 -8.85 -25.84 16.90
C GLU A 260 -8.31 -24.49 17.41
N GLY A 261 -7.07 -24.46 17.91
CA GLY A 261 -6.40 -23.24 18.34
C GLY A 261 -6.07 -22.33 17.16
N LEU A 262 -5.51 -22.89 16.08
CA LEU A 262 -5.25 -22.18 14.83
C LEU A 262 -6.54 -21.64 14.21
N ASP A 263 -7.62 -22.45 14.17
CA ASP A 263 -8.91 -22.01 13.62
C ASP A 263 -9.49 -20.80 14.37
N LYS A 264 -9.34 -20.78 15.71
CA LYS A 264 -9.71 -19.61 16.53
C LYS A 264 -8.90 -18.37 16.16
N LEU A 265 -7.59 -18.51 15.98
CA LEU A 265 -6.72 -17.39 15.59
C LEU A 265 -7.06 -16.87 14.20
N ILE A 266 -7.33 -17.74 13.23
CA ILE A 266 -7.76 -17.35 11.88
C ILE A 266 -9.09 -16.59 11.93
N ALA A 267 -10.05 -17.09 12.70
CA ALA A 267 -11.35 -16.44 12.88
C ALA A 267 -11.22 -15.07 13.54
N ALA A 268 -10.43 -14.97 14.62
CA ALA A 268 -10.16 -13.71 15.32
C ALA A 268 -9.43 -12.71 14.40
N THR A 269 -8.47 -13.18 13.60
CA THR A 269 -7.75 -12.34 12.63
C THR A 269 -8.70 -11.78 11.59
N SER A 270 -9.59 -12.61 11.06
CA SER A 270 -10.59 -12.18 10.06
C SER A 270 -11.61 -11.18 10.63
N GLN A 271 -11.89 -11.25 11.92
CA GLN A 271 -12.81 -10.33 12.59
C GLN A 271 -12.13 -9.03 13.05
N SER A 272 -10.81 -9.02 13.18
CA SER A 272 -10.07 -7.89 13.76
C SER A 272 -10.26 -6.58 13.00
N SER A 273 -10.52 -6.65 11.69
CA SER A 273 -10.87 -5.49 10.84
C SER A 273 -12.27 -4.94 11.08
N GLY A 274 -13.05 -5.55 11.98
CA GLY A 274 -14.43 -5.17 12.31
C GLY A 274 -14.58 -4.19 13.47
N GLY A 275 -13.49 -3.54 13.92
CA GLY A 275 -13.50 -2.50 14.95
C GLY A 275 -12.40 -2.67 16.01
N GLU A 276 -12.18 -1.63 16.82
CA GLU A 276 -11.22 -1.62 17.93
C GLU A 276 -11.41 -2.81 18.89
N GLY A 277 -12.64 -3.14 19.27
CA GLY A 277 -12.94 -4.25 20.19
C GLY A 277 -12.61 -5.62 19.60
N ALA A 278 -12.82 -5.81 18.29
CA ALA A 278 -12.48 -7.06 17.62
C ALA A 278 -10.95 -7.22 17.48
N ALA A 279 -10.24 -6.12 17.18
CA ALA A 279 -8.79 -6.08 17.18
C ALA A 279 -8.20 -6.39 18.57
N ALA A 280 -8.77 -5.85 19.65
CA ALA A 280 -8.38 -6.23 21.02
C ALA A 280 -8.65 -7.72 21.30
N GLY A 281 -9.77 -8.26 20.80
CA GLY A 281 -10.09 -9.67 20.89
C GLY A 281 -9.07 -10.59 20.20
N LEU A 282 -8.46 -10.13 19.10
CA LEU A 282 -7.34 -10.83 18.48
C LEU A 282 -6.11 -10.85 19.38
N ILE A 283 -5.75 -9.73 20.02
CA ILE A 283 -4.61 -9.70 20.97
C ILE A 283 -4.81 -10.69 22.11
N VAL A 284 -6.02 -10.74 22.68
CA VAL A 284 -6.37 -11.72 23.72
C VAL A 284 -6.22 -13.15 23.17
N SER A 285 -6.74 -13.42 21.98
CA SER A 285 -6.65 -14.75 21.35
C SER A 285 -5.20 -15.17 21.09
N LEU A 286 -4.36 -14.25 20.61
CA LEU A 286 -2.93 -14.48 20.41
C LEU A 286 -2.22 -14.73 21.74
N SER A 287 -2.63 -14.04 22.82
CA SER A 287 -2.04 -14.22 24.14
C SER A 287 -2.37 -15.58 24.78
N ASP A 288 -3.57 -16.10 24.53
CA ASP A 288 -4.03 -17.40 25.03
C ASP A 288 -3.55 -18.58 24.16
N ALA A 289 -3.05 -18.32 22.96
CA ALA A 289 -2.57 -19.34 22.04
C ALA A 289 -1.40 -20.13 22.63
N THR A 290 -1.32 -21.42 22.30
CA THR A 290 -0.09 -22.19 22.52
C THR A 290 0.99 -21.73 21.54
N ASP A 291 2.27 -21.99 21.84
CA ASP A 291 3.36 -21.63 20.92
C ASP A 291 3.26 -22.39 19.58
N ALA A 292 2.70 -23.60 19.59
CA ALA A 292 2.41 -24.36 18.37
C ALA A 292 1.32 -23.68 17.51
N ASP A 293 0.22 -23.25 18.13
CA ASP A 293 -0.87 -22.56 17.42
C ASP A 293 -0.43 -21.18 16.92
N TYR A 294 0.33 -20.43 17.73
CA TYR A 294 0.89 -19.14 17.35
C TYR A 294 1.85 -19.28 16.16
N THR A 295 2.77 -20.25 16.21
CA THR A 295 3.69 -20.53 15.11
C THR A 295 2.92 -20.93 13.85
N ALA A 296 1.90 -21.78 13.96
CA ALA A 296 1.06 -22.12 12.81
C ALA A 296 0.30 -20.90 12.26
N TRP A 297 -0.12 -19.97 13.12
CA TRP A 297 -0.77 -18.72 12.73
C TRP A 297 0.19 -17.78 11.99
N THR A 298 1.44 -17.59 12.44
CA THR A 298 2.42 -16.76 11.71
C THR A 298 2.70 -17.34 10.31
N ARG A 299 2.75 -18.68 10.20
CA ARG A 299 2.88 -19.38 8.91
C ARG A 299 1.68 -19.15 8.01
N TRP A 300 0.46 -19.23 8.57
CA TRP A 300 -0.77 -18.97 7.84
C TRP A 300 -0.83 -17.51 7.34
N MET A 301 -0.49 -16.53 8.18
CA MET A 301 -0.37 -15.12 7.80
C MET A 301 0.59 -14.93 6.63
N GLY A 302 1.77 -15.55 6.67
CA GLY A 302 2.74 -15.51 5.56
C GLY A 302 2.21 -16.13 4.27
N SER A 303 1.42 -17.21 4.35
CA SER A 303 0.78 -17.80 3.18
C SER A 303 -0.29 -16.89 2.55
N MET A 304 -1.01 -16.13 3.38
CA MET A 304 -1.98 -15.14 2.92
C MET A 304 -1.30 -13.95 2.25
N ALA A 305 -0.17 -13.48 2.81
CA ALA A 305 0.61 -12.40 2.22
C ALA A 305 1.17 -12.80 0.85
N ALA A 306 1.72 -14.02 0.74
CA ALA A 306 2.26 -14.56 -0.51
C ALA A 306 1.20 -14.77 -1.61
N SER A 307 -0.05 -15.04 -1.23
CA SER A 307 -1.16 -15.24 -2.16
C SER A 307 -1.91 -13.95 -2.51
N GLY A 308 -1.52 -12.81 -1.92
CA GLY A 308 -2.19 -11.52 -2.10
C GLY A 308 -3.58 -11.46 -1.43
N THR A 309 -3.90 -12.39 -0.53
CA THR A 309 -5.16 -12.47 0.21
C THR A 309 -5.02 -12.08 1.69
N ALA A 310 -3.87 -11.56 2.12
CA ALA A 310 -3.68 -10.95 3.44
C ALA A 310 -4.42 -9.62 3.55
N GLY A 311 -5.74 -9.74 3.65
CA GLY A 311 -6.70 -8.67 3.81
C GLY A 311 -8.03 -9.35 4.06
N GLY A 312 -8.27 -9.79 5.29
CA GLY A 312 -9.55 -10.30 5.74
C GLY A 312 -10.61 -9.20 5.64
N GLY A 313 -11.18 -9.06 4.45
CA GLY A 313 -12.20 -8.08 4.10
C GLY A 313 -12.43 -8.10 2.59
N HIS A 314 -13.60 -8.55 2.16
CA HIS A 314 -14.10 -8.31 0.80
C HIS A 314 -14.49 -6.82 0.68
N ASP A 315 -13.51 -5.93 0.75
CA ASP A 315 -13.67 -4.52 0.44
C ASP A 315 -12.91 -4.21 -0.83
N HIS A 316 -13.64 -3.65 -1.80
CA HIS A 316 -13.06 -3.09 -3.03
C HIS A 316 -12.30 -1.79 -2.71
N ALA A 317 -11.32 -1.80 -1.80
CA ALA A 317 -10.47 -0.66 -1.47
C ALA A 317 -9.27 -1.04 -0.56
N ALA A 318 -8.59 -2.16 -0.78
CA ALA A 318 -7.32 -2.41 -0.09
C ALA A 318 -6.43 -3.34 -0.92
N THR A 319 -5.93 -2.84 -2.05
CA THR A 319 -4.59 -3.26 -2.46
C THR A 319 -3.63 -2.77 -1.38
N ALA A 320 -2.73 -3.64 -0.93
CA ALA A 320 -1.53 -3.24 -0.20
C ALA A 320 -0.68 -2.33 -1.11
N THR A 321 -1.12 -1.10 -1.27
CA THR A 321 -0.35 0.00 -1.82
C THR A 321 0.36 0.63 -0.65
N ALA A 322 1.65 0.38 -0.58
CA ALA A 322 2.55 1.27 0.13
C ALA A 322 2.20 2.74 -0.19
N SER A 323 2.16 3.56 0.86
CA SER A 323 2.26 5.00 0.76
C SER A 323 1.17 5.69 -0.10
N SER A 324 -0.10 5.30 0.03
CA SER A 324 -1.14 6.26 -0.34
C SER A 324 -1.03 7.44 0.63
N ALA A 325 -0.83 8.65 0.13
CA ALA A 325 -0.81 9.88 0.94
C ALA A 325 -2.08 10.05 1.79
N ALA A 326 -3.16 9.30 1.48
CA ALA A 326 -4.26 9.06 2.38
C ALA A 326 -4.00 7.80 3.22
N ALA A 327 -3.67 7.96 4.50
CA ALA A 327 -3.67 6.84 5.43
C ALA A 327 -5.12 6.37 5.69
N PRO A 328 -5.34 5.06 5.87
CA PRO A 328 -6.68 4.52 6.06
C PRO A 328 -7.40 5.23 7.21
N SER A 329 -8.68 5.56 7.04
CA SER A 329 -9.55 5.72 8.20
C SER A 329 -9.75 4.32 8.80
N ASP A 330 -9.11 4.02 9.92
CA ASP A 330 -9.20 2.69 10.52
C ASP A 330 -10.48 2.55 11.37
N ASN A 331 -11.63 2.55 10.68
CA ASN A 331 -12.86 2.03 11.29
C ASN A 331 -12.76 0.52 11.62
N GLY A 332 -11.63 -0.11 11.24
CA GLY A 332 -11.31 -1.51 11.48
C GLY A 332 -10.36 -1.77 12.64
N GLY A 333 -10.14 -0.79 13.52
CA GLY A 333 -9.43 -0.97 14.79
C GLY A 333 -7.91 -0.88 14.74
N HIS A 334 -7.31 -0.40 15.84
CA HIS A 334 -5.86 -0.42 16.18
C HIS A 334 -4.88 -0.13 15.01
N GLY A 335 -5.24 0.65 13.99
CA GLY A 335 -4.41 0.93 12.81
C GLY A 335 -4.44 -0.12 11.68
N GLY A 336 -5.36 -1.10 11.71
CA GLY A 336 -5.72 -1.92 10.53
C GLY A 336 -4.79 -3.09 10.16
N HIS A 337 -3.69 -3.35 10.90
CA HIS A 337 -2.80 -4.49 10.64
C HIS A 337 -2.41 -5.24 11.91
N ALA A 338 -2.81 -6.52 11.98
CA ALA A 338 -2.31 -7.44 12.98
C ALA A 338 -0.98 -8.04 12.54
N GLY A 339 0.08 -7.82 13.32
CA GLY A 339 1.43 -8.32 13.04
C GLY A 339 2.48 -7.21 12.87
N PRO A 340 3.73 -7.61 12.57
CA PRO A 340 4.82 -6.69 12.28
C PRO A 340 4.46 -5.72 11.15
N GLN A 341 4.68 -4.42 11.40
CA GLN A 341 4.44 -3.40 10.38
C GLN A 341 5.55 -3.41 9.33
N PRO A 342 5.26 -3.10 8.06
CA PRO A 342 6.28 -2.91 7.04
C PRO A 342 7.33 -1.88 7.45
N TRP A 343 8.56 -2.07 6.95
CA TRP A 343 9.69 -1.22 7.29
C TRP A 343 10.52 -0.91 6.05
N THR A 344 10.85 0.36 5.85
CA THR A 344 11.81 0.80 4.82
C THR A 344 13.23 0.73 5.37
N ALA A 345 14.09 -0.11 4.81
CA ALA A 345 15.46 -0.24 5.31
C ALA A 345 16.19 1.11 5.27
N MET A 346 16.69 1.56 6.42
CA MET A 346 17.44 2.83 6.50
C MET A 346 18.91 2.56 6.26
N VAL A 347 19.47 3.20 5.24
CA VAL A 347 20.90 3.09 4.85
C VAL A 347 21.68 4.40 4.99
N ASP A 348 20.98 5.50 5.30
CA ASP A 348 21.62 6.78 5.63
C ASP A 348 21.92 6.81 7.14
N GLN A 349 23.21 6.68 7.49
CA GLN A 349 23.67 6.69 8.87
C GLN A 349 23.23 7.94 9.63
N LYS A 350 23.16 9.12 8.97
CA LYS A 350 22.73 10.34 9.63
C LYS A 350 21.26 10.28 10.03
N GLN A 351 20.42 9.67 9.20
CA GLN A 351 19.01 9.47 9.55
C GLN A 351 18.87 8.48 10.71
N CYS A 352 19.63 7.38 10.72
CA CYS A 352 19.67 6.45 11.85
C CYS A 352 20.11 7.13 13.15
N ASP A 353 21.22 7.89 13.14
CA ASP A 353 21.71 8.59 14.32
C ASP A 353 20.70 9.63 14.84
N THR A 354 19.96 10.27 13.93
CA THR A 354 18.90 11.22 14.30
C THR A 354 17.73 10.48 14.93
N LEU A 355 17.21 9.42 14.31
CA LEU A 355 16.11 8.63 14.84
C LEU A 355 16.44 8.03 16.22
N ASP A 356 17.66 7.54 16.43
CA ASP A 356 18.11 7.03 17.73
C ASP A 356 18.05 8.11 18.83
N ALA A 357 18.48 9.33 18.51
CA ALA A 357 18.40 10.47 19.43
C ALA A 357 16.95 10.87 19.72
N GLU A 358 16.07 10.84 18.71
CA GLU A 358 14.64 11.14 18.86
C GLU A 358 13.93 10.09 19.71
N LEU A 359 14.16 8.80 19.47
CA LEU A 359 13.61 7.70 20.28
C LEU A 359 14.13 7.76 21.71
N SER A 360 15.40 8.14 21.91
CA SER A 360 15.98 8.38 23.23
C SER A 360 15.32 9.57 23.95
N LEU A 361 15.01 10.65 23.23
CA LEU A 361 14.29 11.80 23.77
C LEU A 361 12.85 11.41 24.15
N ALA A 362 12.14 10.71 23.27
CA ALA A 362 10.80 10.16 23.52
C ALA A 362 10.79 9.28 24.78
N ARG A 363 11.74 8.33 24.88
CA ARG A 363 11.94 7.49 26.07
C ARG A 363 12.13 8.33 27.33
N SER A 364 13.02 9.32 27.28
CA SER A 364 13.29 10.19 28.43
C SER A 364 12.04 10.95 28.87
N THR A 365 11.18 11.32 27.93
CA THR A 365 9.91 12.01 28.19
C THR A 365 8.88 11.08 28.83
N ALA A 366 8.74 9.85 28.33
CA ALA A 366 7.88 8.84 28.95
C ALA A 366 8.29 8.57 30.41
N LEU A 367 9.60 8.39 30.65
CA LEU A 367 10.13 8.04 31.98
C LEU A 367 10.05 9.19 33.01
N LYS A 368 9.73 10.43 32.61
CA LYS A 368 9.43 11.53 33.54
C LYS A 368 8.13 11.28 34.32
N TYR A 369 7.22 10.48 33.77
CA TYR A 369 5.89 10.20 34.33
C TYR A 369 5.74 8.68 34.52
N PRO A 370 6.43 8.11 35.51
CA PRO A 370 6.52 6.65 35.63
C PRO A 370 5.20 5.99 36.04
N THR A 371 4.24 6.74 36.61
CA THR A 371 2.89 6.25 36.95
C THR A 371 1.78 7.12 36.37
N ALA A 372 0.60 6.54 36.19
CA ALA A 372 -0.59 7.28 35.76
C ALA A 372 -0.93 8.44 36.72
N ALA A 373 -0.66 8.29 38.02
CA ALA A 373 -0.78 9.35 39.01
C ALA A 373 0.15 10.54 38.72
N ASP A 374 1.38 10.29 38.29
CA ASP A 374 2.34 11.35 37.93
C ASP A 374 1.87 12.13 36.70
N ALA A 375 1.32 11.44 35.69
CA ALA A 375 0.70 12.08 34.54
C ALA A 375 -0.55 12.88 34.94
N MET A 376 -1.45 12.33 35.74
CA MET A 376 -2.63 13.08 36.20
C MET A 376 -2.23 14.34 37.00
N ALA A 377 -1.22 14.25 37.85
CA ALA A 377 -0.69 15.41 38.59
C ALA A 377 -0.10 16.49 37.68
N ALA A 378 0.37 16.12 36.49
CA ALA A 378 0.93 17.02 35.48
C ALA A 378 -0.08 17.45 34.40
N GLY A 379 -1.37 17.17 34.60
CA GLY A 379 -2.48 17.67 33.78
C GLY A 379 -2.83 16.80 32.58
N TRP A 380 -2.42 15.54 32.56
CA TRP A 380 -2.97 14.55 31.62
C TRP A 380 -4.27 13.95 32.18
N GLU A 381 -5.24 13.69 31.30
CA GLU A 381 -6.54 13.13 31.64
C GLU A 381 -6.74 11.81 30.90
N ARG A 382 -7.26 10.77 31.58
CA ARG A 382 -7.52 9.48 30.92
C ARG A 382 -8.61 9.66 29.86
N VAL A 383 -8.28 9.34 28.61
CA VAL A 383 -9.23 9.37 27.49
C VAL A 383 -9.69 7.97 27.09
N THR A 384 -8.88 6.93 27.32
CA THR A 384 -9.23 5.54 27.02
C THR A 384 -8.78 4.63 28.16
N PHE A 385 -9.64 3.71 28.59
CA PHE A 385 -9.27 2.66 29.53
C PHE A 385 -8.28 1.69 28.88
N TYR A 386 -7.64 0.83 29.68
CA TYR A 386 -6.81 -0.23 29.14
C TYR A 386 -7.61 -1.09 28.17
N VAL A 387 -7.12 -1.15 26.92
CA VAL A 387 -7.61 -2.06 25.89
C VAL A 387 -6.43 -2.91 25.44
N PRO A 388 -6.56 -4.26 25.41
CA PRO A 388 -5.51 -5.12 24.91
C PRO A 388 -5.04 -4.68 23.53
N GLY A 389 -3.72 -4.50 23.38
CA GLY A 389 -3.09 -4.00 22.15
C GLY A 389 -2.66 -2.54 22.20
N ILE A 390 -3.34 -1.65 22.91
CA ILE A 390 -3.03 -0.19 22.89
C ILE A 390 -2.79 0.44 24.27
N ALA A 391 -3.04 -0.30 25.35
CA ALA A 391 -2.89 0.15 26.74
C ALA A 391 -3.95 1.19 27.14
N ALA A 392 -3.79 1.84 28.29
CA ALA A 392 -4.64 2.96 28.72
C ALA A 392 -4.04 4.29 28.24
N HIS A 393 -4.86 5.20 27.69
CA HIS A 393 -4.41 6.47 27.12
C HIS A 393 -4.74 7.63 28.05
N TYR A 394 -3.74 8.47 28.30
CA TYR A 394 -3.87 9.70 29.06
C TYR A 394 -3.46 10.87 28.18
N MET A 395 -4.40 11.75 27.87
CA MET A 395 -4.26 12.86 26.92
C MET A 395 -4.01 14.19 27.63
N LYS A 396 -3.14 15.03 27.09
CA LYS A 396 -2.91 16.41 27.54
C LYS A 396 -3.48 17.39 26.52
N TYR A 397 -4.74 17.74 26.71
CA TYR A 397 -5.48 18.61 25.79
C TYR A 397 -4.81 19.95 25.53
N GLY A 398 -4.03 20.48 26.48
CA GLY A 398 -3.32 21.76 26.33
C GLY A 398 -2.22 21.77 25.25
N VAL A 399 -1.79 20.61 24.76
CA VAL A 399 -0.81 20.50 23.66
C VAL A 399 -1.39 19.86 22.40
N VAL A 400 -2.68 19.49 22.39
CA VAL A 400 -3.34 18.93 21.20
C VAL A 400 -3.51 20.03 20.16
N ASP A 401 -2.60 20.06 19.20
CA ASP A 401 -2.59 20.98 18.08
C ASP A 401 -2.20 20.27 16.76
N GLY A 402 -1.68 20.98 15.78
CA GLY A 402 -1.26 20.42 14.49
C GLY A 402 0.26 20.22 14.36
N LYS A 403 1.01 20.18 15.46
CA LYS A 403 2.47 20.14 15.46
C LYS A 403 3.00 18.88 16.12
N PHE A 404 3.90 18.19 15.43
CA PHE A 404 4.63 17.08 16.01
C PHE A 404 5.80 17.59 16.87
N GLN A 405 5.88 17.16 18.13
CA GLN A 405 7.01 17.45 19.02
C GLN A 405 7.33 16.23 19.89
N ILE A 406 8.53 15.68 19.72
CA ILE A 406 8.99 14.43 20.37
C ILE A 406 8.91 14.50 21.91
N ASP A 407 9.21 15.65 22.50
CA ASP A 407 9.21 15.84 23.95
C ASP A 407 7.90 16.40 24.52
N GLN A 408 6.89 16.62 23.66
CA GLN A 408 5.55 17.05 24.04
C GLN A 408 4.48 16.14 23.42
N PRO A 409 4.50 14.82 23.73
CA PRO A 409 3.48 13.91 23.23
C PRO A 409 2.11 14.30 23.79
N GLU A 410 1.09 14.26 22.94
CA GLU A 410 -0.28 14.53 23.35
C GLU A 410 -0.82 13.43 24.26
N MET A 411 -0.27 12.21 24.20
CA MET A 411 -0.69 11.09 25.02
C MET A 411 0.48 10.30 25.65
N ILE A 412 0.27 9.85 26.89
CA ILE A 412 1.12 8.86 27.57
C ILE A 412 0.31 7.59 27.82
N LEU A 413 0.95 6.43 27.66
CA LEU A 413 0.31 5.12 27.69
C LEU A 413 0.72 4.34 28.95
N TYR A 414 -0.25 3.68 29.59
CA TYR A 414 -0.03 2.94 30.85
C TYR A 414 -0.55 1.50 30.80
N ASP A 415 0.16 0.59 31.47
CA ASP A 415 -0.14 -0.85 31.53
C ASP A 415 -1.43 -1.23 32.27
N GLY A 416 -2.24 -0.26 32.72
CA GLY A 416 -3.46 -0.50 33.47
C GLY A 416 -4.27 0.76 33.75
N ASN A 417 -5.35 0.58 34.48
CA ASN A 417 -6.37 1.60 34.73
C ASN A 417 -6.24 2.33 36.07
N THR A 418 -5.34 1.87 36.94
CA THR A 418 -5.15 2.43 38.29
C THR A 418 -4.17 3.59 38.27
N PRO A 419 -4.17 4.48 39.30
CA PRO A 419 -3.16 5.52 39.44
C PRO A 419 -1.71 4.98 39.52
N GLU A 420 -1.53 3.75 39.99
CA GLU A 420 -0.22 3.11 40.12
C GLU A 420 0.28 2.47 38.81
N ALA A 421 -0.58 2.39 37.79
CA ALA A 421 -0.24 1.82 36.48
C ALA A 421 1.01 2.49 35.90
N ARG A 422 1.85 1.70 35.23
CA ARG A 422 3.22 2.07 34.84
C ARG A 422 3.30 2.38 33.36
N VAL A 423 4.14 3.35 33.02
CA VAL A 423 4.29 3.83 31.64
C VAL A 423 4.79 2.70 30.73
N VAL A 424 4.20 2.58 29.53
CA VAL A 424 4.57 1.56 28.52
C VAL A 424 4.92 2.16 27.16
N GLY A 425 4.53 3.40 26.90
CA GLY A 425 4.79 4.05 25.63
C GLY A 425 4.23 5.46 25.56
N LEU A 426 4.37 6.06 24.39
CA LEU A 426 3.81 7.36 24.05
C LEU A 426 2.89 7.22 22.85
N SER A 427 1.98 8.18 22.72
CA SER A 427 1.25 8.38 21.47
C SER A 427 1.22 9.87 21.13
N TYR A 428 1.36 10.17 19.85
CA TYR A 428 1.33 11.51 19.28
C TYR A 428 0.00 11.68 18.57
N TYR A 429 -0.70 12.78 18.85
CA TYR A 429 -2.04 13.03 18.35
C TYR A 429 -2.13 14.42 17.72
N MET A 430 -2.12 14.47 16.39
CA MET A 430 -2.12 15.71 15.64
C MET A 430 -3.46 16.00 14.99
N ILE A 431 -3.88 17.26 15.05
CA ILE A 431 -5.03 17.78 14.32
C ILE A 431 -4.59 18.23 12.94
N GLN A 432 -4.97 17.47 11.92
CA GLN A 432 -4.78 17.82 10.52
C GLN A 432 -6.07 17.56 9.73
N PRO A 433 -6.72 18.61 9.19
CA PRO A 433 -7.88 18.45 8.32
C PRO A 433 -7.55 17.73 7.02
N GLY A 434 -8.56 17.04 6.47
CA GLY A 434 -8.46 16.36 5.20
C GLY A 434 -8.18 14.86 5.36
N GLN A 435 -7.86 14.22 4.24
CA GLN A 435 -7.61 12.78 4.20
C GLN A 435 -6.12 12.46 4.12
N ALA A 436 -5.27 13.46 3.91
CA ALA A 436 -3.83 13.26 3.81
C ALA A 436 -3.23 13.05 5.19
N GLU A 437 -2.42 11.99 5.33
CA GLU A 437 -1.62 11.73 6.52
C GLU A 437 -0.67 12.91 6.81
N PRO A 438 -0.46 13.30 8.07
CA PRO A 438 0.57 14.26 8.42
C PRO A 438 1.95 13.79 7.96
N SER A 439 2.72 14.70 7.36
CA SER A 439 4.12 14.44 6.99
C SER A 439 5.11 14.71 8.13
N GLN A 440 4.63 15.26 9.26
CA GLN A 440 5.43 15.49 10.45
C GLN A 440 5.52 14.21 11.26
N GLY A 441 6.70 13.91 11.80
CA GLY A 441 6.94 12.67 12.52
C GLY A 441 8.39 12.52 12.95
N PHE A 442 8.72 11.32 13.39
CA PHE A 442 10.10 10.88 13.60
C PHE A 442 10.89 10.86 12.27
N THR A 443 12.21 10.88 12.38
CA THR A 443 13.09 10.76 11.22
C THR A 443 12.93 9.39 10.58
N GLY A 444 12.45 9.38 9.33
CA GLY A 444 12.16 8.17 8.58
C GLY A 444 10.73 8.20 8.03
N ALA A 445 10.22 7.04 7.65
CA ALA A 445 8.85 6.88 7.16
C ALA A 445 8.17 5.69 7.87
N HIS A 446 8.31 5.63 9.19
CA HIS A 446 7.96 4.44 9.98
C HIS A 446 6.85 4.67 11.00
N ASP A 447 6.67 5.92 11.44
CA ASP A 447 5.69 6.33 12.45
C ASP A 447 4.34 6.70 11.85
N HIS A 448 3.84 5.81 10.99
CA HIS A 448 2.58 5.98 10.30
C HIS A 448 1.43 6.22 11.28
N SER A 449 0.61 7.20 10.94
CA SER A 449 -0.55 7.62 11.71
C SER A 449 -1.84 6.94 11.22
N HIS A 450 -2.76 6.68 12.15
CA HIS A 450 -4.11 6.19 11.88
C HIS A 450 -5.16 7.14 12.48
N ARG A 451 -6.46 6.86 12.29
CA ARG A 451 -7.55 7.75 12.68
C ARG A 451 -8.77 6.98 13.16
N HIS A 452 -9.08 7.16 14.42
CA HIS A 452 -10.33 6.69 14.99
C HIS A 452 -11.51 7.61 14.64
N VAL A 453 -12.18 7.32 13.53
CA VAL A 453 -13.36 8.06 13.06
C VAL A 453 -14.61 7.43 13.67
N GLY A 454 -15.36 8.21 14.46
CA GLY A 454 -16.62 7.71 15.03
C GLY A 454 -16.52 7.08 16.42
N LEU A 455 -15.45 7.19 17.21
CA LEU A 455 -15.48 6.60 18.56
C LEU A 455 -16.66 7.12 19.39
N CYS A 456 -17.24 6.25 20.22
CA CYS A 456 -18.31 6.64 21.13
C CYS A 456 -17.72 7.23 22.41
N ASN A 457 -17.88 8.54 22.60
CA ASN A 457 -17.27 9.27 23.70
C ASN A 457 -18.32 9.72 24.72
N LYS A 458 -17.94 9.78 25.99
CA LYS A 458 -18.74 10.34 27.07
C LYS A 458 -17.91 11.36 27.85
N GLU A 459 -18.48 12.55 28.03
CA GLU A 459 -17.85 13.64 28.76
C GLU A 459 -17.45 13.19 30.19
N GLY A 460 -16.23 13.51 30.59
CA GLY A 460 -15.66 13.13 31.89
C GLY A 460 -15.33 11.63 32.05
N VAL A 461 -15.57 10.80 31.03
CA VAL A 461 -15.26 9.36 31.04
C VAL A 461 -14.25 8.98 29.96
N GLY A 462 -14.34 9.61 28.78
CA GLY A 462 -13.52 9.28 27.62
C GLY A 462 -14.24 8.37 26.62
N VAL A 463 -13.49 7.52 25.93
CA VAL A 463 -13.99 6.52 24.99
C VAL A 463 -14.72 5.42 25.76
N ILE A 464 -15.98 5.20 25.44
CA ILE A 464 -16.86 4.18 26.05
C ILE A 464 -17.37 3.16 25.02
N GLY A 465 -16.97 3.28 23.76
CA GLY A 465 -17.37 2.36 22.73
C GLY A 465 -16.66 2.57 21.39
N ASP A 466 -16.67 1.50 20.62
CA ASP A 466 -16.01 1.30 19.33
C ASP A 466 -16.51 2.24 18.22
N SER A 467 -15.65 2.46 17.21
CA SER A 467 -15.95 3.26 16.01
C SER A 467 -17.09 2.67 15.16
N THR A 468 -17.37 1.38 15.28
CA THR A 468 -18.43 0.66 14.56
C THR A 468 -19.82 0.77 15.18
N LEU A 469 -19.93 1.23 16.44
CA LEU A 469 -21.24 1.46 17.07
C LEU A 469 -22.04 2.49 16.26
N THR A 470 -23.34 2.23 16.05
CA THR A 470 -24.21 3.25 15.47
C THR A 470 -24.40 4.42 16.44
N ALA A 471 -24.88 5.56 15.93
CA ALA A 471 -25.20 6.71 16.79
C ALA A 471 -26.25 6.35 17.85
N GLU A 472 -27.23 5.51 17.51
CA GLU A 472 -28.27 5.04 18.43
C GLU A 472 -27.70 4.13 19.52
N GLN A 473 -26.81 3.20 19.16
CA GLN A 473 -26.15 2.31 20.12
C GLN A 473 -25.24 3.10 21.06
N CYS A 474 -24.49 4.07 20.52
CA CYS A 474 -23.66 4.98 21.32
C CYS A 474 -24.50 5.83 22.28
N ALA A 475 -25.62 6.40 21.80
CA ALA A 475 -26.54 7.15 22.65
C ALA A 475 -27.18 6.28 23.74
N ALA A 476 -27.48 5.00 23.45
CA ALA A 476 -28.06 4.06 24.41
C ALA A 476 -27.13 3.77 25.61
N ILE A 477 -25.81 3.84 25.42
CA ILE A 477 -24.83 3.73 26.51
C ILE A 477 -24.43 5.10 27.12
N GLY A 478 -25.13 6.17 26.72
CA GLY A 478 -24.94 7.52 27.23
C GLY A 478 -23.72 8.25 26.64
N GLY A 479 -23.28 7.86 25.45
CA GLY A 479 -22.21 8.52 24.70
C GLY A 479 -22.70 9.29 23.48
N ILE A 480 -21.75 9.93 22.80
CA ILE A 480 -21.92 10.67 21.55
C ILE A 480 -20.80 10.25 20.59
N LYS A 481 -21.13 10.03 19.31
CA LYS A 481 -20.14 9.72 18.28
C LYS A 481 -19.24 10.93 18.06
N SER A 482 -17.94 10.72 18.20
CA SER A 482 -16.91 11.70 17.83
C SER A 482 -16.73 11.71 16.31
N ASP A 483 -16.43 12.88 15.74
CA ASP A 483 -16.04 12.97 14.32
C ASP A 483 -14.70 12.25 14.11
N GLY A 484 -13.66 12.65 14.85
CA GLY A 484 -12.35 11.98 14.83
C GLY A 484 -11.58 12.11 13.51
N SER A 485 -12.23 12.53 12.41
CA SER A 485 -11.68 12.56 11.05
C SER A 485 -10.43 13.41 10.85
N LYS A 486 -10.14 14.33 11.78
CA LYS A 486 -8.97 15.22 11.76
C LYS A 486 -7.87 14.82 12.74
N GLY A 487 -8.13 13.83 13.60
CA GLY A 487 -7.23 13.43 14.66
C GLY A 487 -6.38 12.24 14.26
N TRP A 488 -5.14 12.52 13.90
CA TRP A 488 -4.16 11.53 13.46
C TRP A 488 -3.34 11.07 14.64
N MET A 489 -3.24 9.76 14.82
CA MET A 489 -2.57 9.14 15.95
C MET A 489 -1.45 8.23 15.50
N SER A 490 -0.27 8.36 16.10
CA SER A 490 0.79 7.36 16.03
C SER A 490 1.24 6.96 17.43
N HIS A 491 1.89 5.80 17.53
CA HIS A 491 2.38 5.24 18.79
C HIS A 491 3.89 5.08 18.73
N ALA A 492 4.56 5.20 19.88
CA ALA A 492 5.98 4.93 20.02
C ALA A 492 6.24 4.09 21.29
N TRP A 493 6.64 2.83 21.10
CA TRP A 493 6.93 1.86 22.15
C TRP A 493 8.39 1.97 22.62
N VAL A 494 8.68 3.06 23.31
CA VAL A 494 10.05 3.49 23.65
C VAL A 494 10.50 3.10 25.06
N VAL A 495 9.60 2.57 25.88
CA VAL A 495 9.89 2.21 27.28
C VAL A 495 10.67 0.89 27.32
N PRO A 496 11.83 0.83 28.00
CA PRO A 496 12.61 -0.40 28.11
C PRO A 496 11.79 -1.58 28.66
N GLY A 497 11.88 -2.73 27.98
CA GLY A 497 11.12 -3.92 28.30
C GLY A 497 9.68 -3.91 27.79
N CYS A 498 9.25 -2.87 27.07
CA CYS A 498 7.96 -2.76 26.38
C CYS A 498 8.12 -2.65 24.86
N GLU A 499 9.28 -3.01 24.32
CA GLU A 499 9.55 -2.97 22.89
C GLU A 499 8.54 -3.84 22.15
N SER A 500 7.73 -3.24 21.27
CA SER A 500 6.69 -3.96 20.57
C SER A 500 7.29 -4.97 19.58
N PRO A 501 6.92 -6.27 19.66
CA PRO A 501 7.24 -7.26 18.64
C PRO A 501 6.64 -6.95 17.26
N TRP A 502 5.72 -5.99 17.16
CA TRP A 502 5.16 -5.55 15.88
C TRP A 502 5.85 -4.31 15.30
N GLY A 503 6.85 -3.78 15.99
CA GLY A 503 7.67 -2.65 15.58
C GLY A 503 7.53 -1.46 16.53
N VAL A 504 8.59 -0.66 16.67
CA VAL A 504 8.65 0.49 17.61
C VAL A 504 7.52 1.50 17.40
N PHE A 505 6.99 1.60 16.18
CA PHE A 505 5.87 2.48 15.82
C PHE A 505 4.57 1.76 15.48
N SER A 506 4.44 0.47 15.85
CA SER A 506 3.22 -0.26 15.55
C SER A 506 2.01 0.35 16.26
N ALA A 507 0.86 0.44 15.59
CA ALA A 507 -0.35 1.01 16.17
C ALA A 507 -0.91 0.18 17.36
N ALA A 508 -0.50 -1.09 17.46
CA ALA A 508 -0.72 -1.95 18.61
C ALA A 508 0.51 -2.77 18.97
N SER A 509 0.60 -3.21 20.23
CA SER A 509 1.63 -4.13 20.70
C SER A 509 1.00 -5.41 21.26
N PRO A 510 1.43 -6.60 20.81
CA PRO A 510 0.91 -7.88 21.30
C PRO A 510 1.32 -8.16 22.76
N LEU A 511 2.25 -7.38 23.33
CA LEU A 511 2.60 -7.48 24.75
C LEU A 511 1.50 -6.98 25.67
N LEU A 512 0.63 -6.11 25.16
CA LEU A 512 -0.44 -5.48 25.92
C LEU A 512 -1.63 -6.43 26.00
N ASP A 513 -1.44 -7.57 26.66
CA ASP A 513 -2.45 -8.61 26.84
C ASP A 513 -3.32 -8.38 28.09
N GLY A 514 -4.28 -9.26 28.34
CA GLY A 514 -5.14 -9.15 29.53
C GLY A 514 -4.43 -9.45 30.84
N LYS A 515 -3.31 -10.19 30.82
CA LYS A 515 -2.54 -10.51 32.03
C LYS A 515 -1.72 -9.31 32.49
N LEU A 516 -1.21 -8.51 31.56
CA LEU A 516 -0.49 -7.29 31.86
C LEU A 516 -1.35 -6.32 32.69
N GLU A 517 -2.60 -6.06 32.27
CA GLU A 517 -3.52 -5.20 33.02
C GLU A 517 -3.74 -5.71 34.46
N GLN A 518 -3.98 -7.01 34.60
CA GLN A 518 -4.23 -7.65 35.89
C GLN A 518 -3.00 -7.56 36.82
N ALA A 519 -1.80 -7.51 36.24
CA ALA A 519 -0.54 -7.47 36.96
C ALA A 519 0.02 -6.05 37.16
N SER A 520 -0.58 -5.02 36.56
CA SER A 520 -0.12 -3.61 36.50
C SER A 520 0.35 -3.03 37.86
N THR A 521 -0.27 -3.45 38.97
CA THR A 521 0.07 -2.95 40.32
C THR A 521 0.96 -3.89 41.15
N THR A 522 1.31 -5.07 40.65
CA THR A 522 1.98 -6.12 41.42
C THR A 522 3.26 -6.67 40.77
N ASN A 523 3.49 -6.37 39.49
CA ASN A 523 4.69 -6.76 38.77
C ASN A 523 5.86 -5.79 39.05
N ALA A 524 7.03 -6.03 38.43
CA ALA A 524 8.18 -5.13 38.53
C ALA A 524 7.95 -3.76 37.83
N GLY A 525 6.73 -3.52 37.35
CA GLY A 525 6.29 -2.43 36.51
C GLY A 525 6.42 -2.71 35.02
N ALA A 526 5.67 -1.95 34.21
CA ALA A 526 5.69 -1.98 32.76
C ALA A 526 5.30 -3.36 32.18
N CYS A 527 5.72 -3.68 30.96
CA CYS A 527 5.33 -4.90 30.24
C CYS A 527 5.95 -6.19 30.81
N SER A 528 6.46 -6.17 32.04
CA SER A 528 6.97 -7.35 32.76
C SER A 528 5.87 -8.35 33.14
N GLY A 529 4.63 -7.87 33.32
CA GLY A 529 3.46 -8.71 33.60
C GLY A 529 2.78 -9.34 32.38
N SER A 530 3.28 -9.06 31.17
CA SER A 530 2.72 -9.63 29.94
C SER A 530 2.90 -11.14 29.91
N GLY A 531 1.82 -11.87 29.66
CA GLY A 531 1.82 -13.33 29.58
C GLY A 531 2.54 -13.89 28.37
N VAL A 532 2.82 -13.06 27.36
CA VAL A 532 3.50 -13.42 26.12
C VAL A 532 4.94 -12.93 26.04
N ARG A 533 5.46 -12.30 27.10
CA ARG A 533 6.82 -11.74 27.11
C ARG A 533 7.89 -12.78 26.75
N ASP A 534 7.78 -13.98 27.31
CA ASP A 534 8.72 -15.07 27.07
C ASP A 534 8.69 -15.55 25.62
N ARG A 535 7.52 -15.56 24.97
CA ARG A 535 7.37 -15.93 23.55
C ARG A 535 8.18 -15.01 22.63
N TYR A 536 8.27 -13.73 22.97
CA TYR A 536 8.98 -12.73 22.18
C TYR A 536 10.42 -12.52 22.62
N GLU A 537 10.93 -13.36 23.53
CA GLU A 537 12.30 -13.33 24.06
C GLU A 537 12.74 -11.97 24.60
N LEU A 538 11.79 -11.15 25.07
CA LEU A 538 12.07 -9.83 25.63
C LEU A 538 12.65 -10.00 27.04
N ARG A 539 13.96 -10.16 27.16
CA ARG A 539 14.64 -10.27 28.45
C ARG A 539 14.66 -8.91 29.17
N SER A 540 14.57 -8.96 30.49
CA SER A 540 14.57 -7.80 31.40
C SER A 540 15.90 -7.07 31.45
#